data_AF-F3FRM1-F1
#
_entry.id   AF-F3FRM1-F1
#
_cell.length_a   1.000
_cell.length_b   1.000
_cell.length_c   1.000
_cell.angle_alpha   90.00
_cell.angle_beta   90.00
_cell.angle_gamma   90.00
#
_symmetry.space_group_name_H-M   'P 1'
#
loop_
_entity.id
_entity.type
_entity.pdbx_description
1 polymer ?
#
loop_
_entity_poly.entity_id
_entity_poly.type
_entity_poly.pdbx_seq_one_letter_code
_entity_poly.pdbx_strand_id
1 'polypeptide(L)'
;MRISRHPAFSIYSAVLNQPLYIKSIFEVVEADKSGLHKFFIGALAVKRFKEKDYVLAQAPMDVYYIANQSASGLEIKLAEGLWHP
;
A
#
# COMPACT_ATOMS: atom_id res chain seq x y z
N MET A 1 -16.71 -5.76 4.83
CA MET A 1 -15.26 -5.83 4.51
C MET A 1 -15.08 -6.61 3.21
N ARG A 2 -14.31 -6.13 2.22
CA ARG A 2 -14.08 -6.87 0.95
C ARG A 2 -13.39 -8.22 1.17
N ILE A 3 -12.57 -8.31 2.22
CA ILE A 3 -11.86 -9.52 2.68
C ILE A 3 -12.84 -10.67 2.97
N SER A 4 -14.05 -10.36 3.48
CA SER A 4 -15.10 -11.32 3.78
C SER A 4 -15.67 -12.03 2.54
N ARG A 5 -15.54 -11.42 1.36
CA ARG A 5 -16.09 -11.95 0.09
C ARG A 5 -15.12 -12.91 -0.63
N HIS A 6 -13.83 -12.89 -0.29
CA HIS A 6 -12.80 -13.71 -0.94
C HIS A 6 -11.75 -14.25 0.06
N PRO A 7 -12.13 -15.17 0.97
CA PRO A 7 -11.26 -15.68 2.02
C PRO A 7 -10.07 -16.52 1.52
N ALA A 8 -10.09 -16.99 0.27
CA ALA A 8 -9.07 -17.86 -0.30
C ALA A 8 -7.86 -17.14 -0.92
N PHE A 9 -7.84 -15.80 -0.94
CA PHE A 9 -6.70 -15.07 -1.50
C PHE A 9 -5.64 -14.84 -0.41
N SER A 10 -4.71 -15.78 -0.24
CA SER A 10 -3.48 -15.63 0.58
C SER A 10 -2.65 -14.38 0.21
N ILE A 11 -2.88 -13.84 -0.98
CA ILE A 11 -2.31 -12.58 -1.42
C ILE A 11 -2.82 -11.40 -0.58
N TYR A 12 -4.05 -11.43 -0.06
CA TYR A 12 -4.55 -10.36 0.80
C TYR A 12 -3.81 -10.28 2.14
N SER A 13 -3.41 -11.39 2.75
CA SER A 13 -2.62 -11.34 3.99
C SER A 13 -1.21 -10.79 3.74
N ALA A 14 -0.56 -11.17 2.64
CA ALA A 14 0.72 -10.58 2.21
C ALA A 14 0.59 -9.08 1.88
N VAL A 15 -0.54 -8.68 1.30
CA VAL A 15 -0.91 -7.28 1.03
C VAL A 15 -1.26 -6.52 2.30
N LEU A 16 -1.77 -7.16 3.35
CA LEU A 16 -2.14 -6.50 4.61
C LEU A 16 -0.94 -6.31 5.56
N ASN A 17 0.06 -7.19 5.49
CA ASN A 17 1.27 -7.05 6.31
C ASN A 17 2.13 -5.85 5.90
N GLN A 18 2.11 -5.44 4.63
CA GLN A 18 2.90 -4.29 4.14
C GLN A 18 2.38 -2.93 4.64
N PRO A 19 1.07 -2.62 4.58
CA PRO A 19 0.48 -1.44 5.21
C PRO A 19 0.66 -1.36 6.71
N LEU A 20 0.66 -2.51 7.42
CA LEU A 20 0.89 -2.53 8.87
C LEU A 20 2.31 -2.10 9.24
N TYR A 21 3.32 -2.50 8.47
CA TYR A 21 4.70 -2.04 8.66
C TYR A 21 4.88 -0.56 8.28
N ILE A 22 4.21 -0.10 7.22
CA ILE A 22 4.21 1.33 6.88
C ILE A 22 3.62 2.13 8.03
N LYS A 23 2.49 1.68 8.58
CA LYS A 23 1.85 2.28 9.75
C LYS A 23 2.80 2.34 10.95
N SER A 24 3.55 1.27 11.27
CA SER A 24 4.48 1.29 12.42
C SER A 24 5.66 2.27 12.25
N ILE A 25 6.10 2.53 11.02
CA ILE A 25 7.10 3.57 10.74
C ILE A 25 6.51 4.97 10.97
N PHE A 26 5.28 5.22 10.52
CA PHE A 26 4.62 6.51 10.73
C PHE A 26 4.21 6.78 12.19
N GLU A 27 3.93 5.72 12.96
CA GLU A 27 3.67 5.82 14.40
C GLU A 27 4.96 5.94 15.24
N VAL A 28 6.14 6.01 14.60
CA VAL A 28 7.46 6.09 15.25
C VAL A 28 7.73 4.87 16.16
N VAL A 29 7.07 3.75 15.88
CA VAL A 29 7.28 2.47 16.58
C VAL A 29 8.46 1.72 15.96
N GLU A 30 8.68 1.88 14.65
CA GLU A 30 9.77 1.28 13.90
C GLU A 30 10.74 2.36 13.39
N ALA A 31 11.99 2.32 13.82
CA ALA A 31 13.02 3.30 13.44
C ALA A 31 13.77 2.89 12.16
N ASP A 32 13.86 1.58 11.87
CA ASP A 32 14.51 1.10 10.65
C ASP A 32 13.58 1.24 9.43
N LYS A 33 13.98 2.12 8.51
CA LYS A 33 13.28 2.40 7.25
C LYS A 33 13.75 1.53 6.08
N SER A 34 14.77 0.69 6.27
CA SER A 34 15.36 -0.13 5.21
C SER A 34 14.36 -1.09 4.55
N GLY A 35 13.33 -1.51 5.29
CA GLY A 35 12.25 -2.36 4.80
C GLY A 35 11.32 -1.69 3.78
N LEU A 36 11.26 -0.35 3.73
CA LEU A 36 10.37 0.37 2.81
C LEU A 36 10.69 0.09 1.33
N HIS A 37 11.97 -0.14 0.99
CA HIS A 37 12.38 -0.47 -0.38
C HIS A 37 12.01 -1.88 -0.83
N LYS A 38 11.60 -2.76 0.10
CA LYS A 38 11.26 -4.15 -0.20
C LYS A 38 9.79 -4.34 -0.56
N PHE A 39 9.01 -3.26 -0.57
CA PHE A 39 7.59 -3.34 -0.87
C PHE A 39 7.32 -3.55 -2.36
N PHE A 40 6.38 -4.45 -2.63
CA PHE A 40 5.91 -4.77 -3.98
C PHE A 40 4.38 -4.66 -4.11
N ILE A 41 3.71 -4.19 -3.06
CA ILE A 41 2.24 -4.02 -3.00
C ILE A 41 1.71 -3.17 -4.17
N GLY A 42 2.42 -2.13 -4.60
CA GLY A 42 2.04 -1.32 -5.76
C GLY A 42 2.06 -2.11 -7.06
N ALA A 43 3.14 -2.86 -7.32
CA ALA A 43 3.25 -3.72 -8.51
C ALA A 43 2.19 -4.83 -8.53
N LEU A 44 1.91 -5.41 -7.35
CA LEU A 44 0.86 -6.42 -7.19
C LEU A 44 -0.54 -5.83 -7.44
N ALA A 45 -0.79 -4.61 -6.95
CA ALA A 45 -2.07 -3.92 -7.14
C ALA A 45 -2.35 -3.62 -8.61
N VAL A 46 -1.35 -3.12 -9.33
CA VAL A 46 -1.43 -2.92 -10.78
C VAL A 46 -1.76 -4.24 -11.47
N LYS A 47 -1.00 -5.30 -11.18
CA LYS A 47 -1.13 -6.60 -11.87
C LYS A 47 -2.44 -7.33 -11.58
N ARG A 48 -3.04 -7.15 -10.40
CA ARG A 48 -4.20 -7.96 -9.96
C ARG A 48 -5.52 -7.22 -9.98
N PHE A 49 -5.49 -5.91 -9.74
CA PHE A 49 -6.70 -5.15 -9.44
C PHE A 49 -6.94 -4.01 -10.42
N LYS A 50 -5.93 -3.42 -11.07
CA LYS A 50 -6.14 -2.23 -11.93
C LYS A 50 -7.24 -2.40 -12.97
N GLU A 51 -7.30 -3.55 -13.63
CA GLU A 51 -8.31 -3.85 -14.67
C GLU A 51 -9.63 -4.39 -14.10
N LYS A 52 -9.60 -5.04 -12.92
CA LYS A 52 -10.76 -5.73 -12.35
C LYS A 52 -11.52 -4.89 -11.32
N ASP A 53 -10.80 -3.98 -10.67
CA ASP A 53 -11.20 -3.25 -9.48
C ASP A 53 -10.26 -2.07 -9.23
N TYR A 54 -10.35 -1.06 -10.10
CA TYR A 54 -9.47 0.11 -10.07
C TYR A 54 -9.49 0.81 -8.69
N VAL A 55 -10.67 0.92 -8.08
CA VAL A 55 -10.84 1.53 -6.75
C VAL A 55 -10.06 0.76 -5.69
N LEU A 56 -10.03 -0.57 -5.76
CA LEU A 56 -9.20 -1.38 -4.88
C LEU A 56 -7.71 -1.29 -5.21
N ALA A 57 -7.35 -1.11 -6.49
CA ALA A 57 -5.96 -0.97 -6.90
C ALA A 57 -5.33 0.34 -6.42
N GLN A 58 -6.13 1.41 -6.32
CA GLN A 58 -5.68 2.75 -5.98
C GLN A 58 -4.99 2.81 -4.61
N ALA A 59 -5.68 2.39 -3.56
CA ALA A 59 -5.15 2.49 -2.20
C ALA A 59 -3.78 1.79 -2.00
N PRO A 60 -3.55 0.55 -2.47
CA PRO A 60 -2.23 -0.07 -2.39
C PRO A 60 -1.17 0.58 -3.30
N MET A 61 -1.54 1.21 -4.42
CA MET A 61 -0.61 2.02 -5.22
C MET A 61 -0.18 3.28 -4.46
N ASP A 62 -1.12 3.96 -3.79
CA ASP A 62 -0.84 5.14 -2.98
C ASP A 62 0.05 4.79 -1.78
N VAL A 63 -0.22 3.68 -1.10
CA VAL A 63 0.59 3.16 0.00
C VAL A 63 2.03 2.86 -0.46
N TYR A 64 2.20 2.27 -1.64
CA TYR A 64 3.52 2.05 -2.22
C TYR A 64 4.25 3.36 -2.53
N TYR A 65 3.55 4.36 -3.09
CA TYR A 65 4.11 5.67 -3.35
C TYR A 65 4.58 6.35 -2.05
N ILE A 66 3.74 6.37 -1.02
CA ILE A 66 4.05 6.92 0.31
C ILE A 66 5.31 6.26 0.87
N ALA A 67 5.37 4.93 0.83
CA ALA A 67 6.52 4.19 1.33
C ALA A 67 7.82 4.56 0.59
N ASN A 68 7.76 4.65 -0.74
CA ASN A 68 8.91 4.99 -1.57
C ASN A 68 9.38 6.44 -1.32
N GLN A 69 8.48 7.42 -1.26
CA GLN A 69 8.85 8.81 -0.93
C GLN A 69 9.48 8.90 0.47
N SER A 70 8.89 8.21 1.45
CA SER A 70 9.38 8.18 2.83
C SER A 70 10.78 7.57 2.94
N ALA A 71 11.06 6.51 2.17
CA ALA A 71 12.36 5.86 2.13
C ALA A 71 13.42 6.77 1.48
N SER A 72 13.01 7.55 0.48
CA SER A 72 13.87 8.52 -0.21
C SER A 72 14.01 9.87 0.51
N GLY A 73 13.35 10.06 1.66
CA GLY A 73 13.36 11.33 2.39
C GLY A 73 12.69 12.49 1.64
N LEU A 74 11.78 12.17 0.71
CA LEU A 74 11.09 13.12 -0.15
C LEU A 74 9.73 13.50 0.45
N GLU A 75 9.27 14.70 0.10
CA GLU A 75 7.93 15.17 0.45
C GLU A 75 6.85 14.31 -0.23
N ILE A 76 5.84 13.90 0.54
CA ILE A 76 4.73 13.10 0.03
C ILE A 76 3.68 14.03 -0.58
N LYS A 77 3.54 14.02 -1.92
CA LYS A 77 2.47 14.71 -2.65
C LYS A 77 1.61 13.68 -3.37
N LEU A 78 0.52 13.26 -2.74
CA LEU A 78 -0.48 12.45 -3.42
C LEU A 78 -1.18 13.33 -4.46
N ALA A 79 -1.36 12.81 -5.68
CA ALA A 79 -2.18 13.50 -6.67
C ALA A 79 -3.62 13.58 -6.13
N GLU A 80 -4.10 14.78 -5.85
CA GLU A 80 -5.49 14.99 -5.49
C GLU A 80 -6.36 14.63 -6.69
N GLY A 81 -6.97 13.46 -6.66
CA GLY A 81 -7.88 13.04 -7.72
C GLY A 81 -8.44 11.66 -7.49
N LEU A 82 -9.71 11.63 -7.07
CA LEU A 82 -10.68 10.50 -7.02
C LEU A 82 -11.03 9.93 -5.64
N TRP A 83 -10.42 10.38 -4.53
CA TRP A 83 -10.98 10.08 -3.21
C TRP A 83 -12.00 11.16 -2.80
N HIS A 84 -13.28 10.86 -3.01
CA HIS A 84 -14.37 11.54 -2.33
C HIS A 84 -14.80 10.65 -1.15
N PRO A 85 -14.76 11.16 0.10
CA PRO A 85 -15.24 10.42 1.26
C PRO A 85 -16.73 10.07 1.16
#